data_AF-A0AAC8VVY6-F1
#
_entry.id   AF-A0AAC8VVY6-F1
#
_cell.length_a   1.000
_cell.length_b   1.000
_cell.length_c   1.000
_cell.angle_alpha   90.00
_cell.angle_beta   90.00
_cell.angle_gamma   90.00
#
_symmetry.space_group_name_H-M   'P 1'
#
loop_
_entity.id
_entity.type
_entity.pdbx_description
1 polymer ?
#
loop_
_entity_poly.entity_id
_entity_poly.type
_entity_poly.pdbx_seq_one_letter_code
_entity_poly.pdbx_strand_id
1 'polypeptide(L)'
;MMQPGNGGFAARVASRITAGVLAGWIAVALPSGPAEAAEPAAASSESIPETVLRARIESLLPTPWRIEALTVEPLPAPTPPSAEPHAAARVTARVVLAAPTYLVDSREGPVTFLRPAAEAGLAKSWVATALATRDASGWTIALTPQSPGLLDGVGKPAAELPGRTVVLGTPEARILREQLDRDAARRLAEESDRRKREDERLAQQTAAARAEAGRTESERQAVEARIAQLADLHGKLTGEDRAARLAAFEAALGGNDPALRQTAMEAALQSRDPVVANLALKDWIARRRAVPVQLYATREDPSSEAVVQNLGPMTLEIDGFNPVNGALAGKLGAPGYSIARPSSIVGALAQTELAVNAFGCALTLRLTGHRTMDGLLRCQTLPTLIARITLD
;
A
#
# COMPACT_ATOMS: atom_id res chain seq x y z
N MET A 1 -7.91 -6.77 9.90
CA MET A 1 -8.11 -8.22 9.67
C MET A 1 -9.04 -8.38 8.48
N MET A 2 -8.79 -9.40 7.65
CA MET A 2 -9.45 -9.80 6.40
C MET A 2 -9.12 -9.01 5.11
N GLN A 3 -8.09 -9.48 4.42
CA GLN A 3 -7.94 -9.49 2.95
C GLN A 3 -8.45 -10.84 2.41
N PRO A 4 -8.96 -10.90 1.17
CA PRO A 4 -8.92 -12.11 0.36
C PRO A 4 -7.81 -12.04 -0.70
N GLY A 5 -7.09 -13.16 -0.83
CA GLY A 5 -5.91 -13.33 -1.64
C GLY A 5 -6.14 -13.83 -3.07
N ASN A 6 -5.04 -13.76 -3.81
CA ASN A 6 -4.82 -14.11 -5.20
C ASN A 6 -5.00 -15.61 -5.53
N GLY A 7 -5.32 -15.85 -6.81
CA GLY A 7 -5.13 -17.10 -7.56
C GLY A 7 -6.10 -17.10 -8.74
N GLY A 8 -5.73 -16.76 -9.97
CA GLY A 8 -4.82 -17.51 -10.82
C GLY A 8 -5.63 -18.09 -11.99
N PHE A 9 -5.88 -17.27 -13.02
CA PHE A 9 -6.61 -17.63 -14.24
C PHE A 9 -5.76 -18.54 -15.15
N ALA A 10 -6.25 -19.74 -15.43
CA ALA A 10 -5.75 -20.63 -16.49
C ALA A 10 -6.72 -20.64 -17.68
N ALA A 11 -6.13 -20.65 -18.88
CA ALA A 11 -6.77 -20.46 -20.17
C ALA A 11 -7.14 -21.78 -20.88
N ARG A 12 -7.85 -21.61 -22.02
CA ARG A 12 -8.10 -22.52 -23.18
C ARG A 12 -9.38 -23.35 -23.05
N VAL A 13 -10.49 -22.97 -23.71
CA VAL A 13 -10.76 -23.02 -25.17
C VAL A 13 -10.47 -24.40 -25.76
N ALA A 14 -11.45 -25.29 -25.62
CA ALA A 14 -11.59 -26.49 -26.42
C ALA A 14 -12.26 -26.11 -27.74
N SER A 15 -11.65 -26.54 -28.84
CA SER A 15 -12.08 -26.24 -30.20
C SER A 15 -12.35 -27.55 -30.93
N ARG A 16 -13.44 -27.55 -31.71
CA ARG A 16 -13.63 -28.26 -32.99
C ARG A 16 -13.85 -29.78 -32.92
N ILE A 17 -14.59 -30.44 -33.81
CA ILE A 17 -15.42 -30.07 -34.97
C ILE A 17 -16.25 -31.32 -35.26
N THR A 18 -17.53 -31.11 -35.55
CA THR A 18 -18.44 -32.03 -36.23
C THR A 18 -18.13 -32.11 -37.72
N ALA A 19 -18.06 -33.29 -38.29
CA ALA A 19 -18.28 -33.57 -39.72
C ALA A 19 -18.89 -34.98 -39.80
N GLY A 20 -20.07 -35.25 -40.36
CA GLY A 20 -20.82 -34.51 -41.35
C GLY A 20 -20.37 -34.89 -42.75
N VAL A 21 -21.35 -35.16 -43.63
CA VAL A 21 -21.30 -35.41 -45.10
C VAL A 21 -21.42 -36.90 -45.45
N LEU A 22 -22.60 -37.39 -45.87
CA LEU A 22 -23.34 -37.14 -47.13
C LEU A 22 -22.57 -37.54 -48.39
N ALA A 23 -22.91 -38.68 -48.98
CA ALA A 23 -23.20 -38.81 -50.41
C ALA A 23 -23.87 -40.19 -50.60
N GLY A 24 -24.91 -40.39 -51.40
CA GLY A 24 -25.30 -39.59 -52.54
C GLY A 24 -25.30 -40.47 -53.81
N TRP A 25 -26.43 -41.17 -54.02
CA TRP A 25 -27.11 -41.31 -55.32
C TRP A 25 -26.60 -42.30 -56.39
N ILE A 26 -27.54 -43.21 -56.73
CA ILE A 26 -28.02 -43.60 -58.08
C ILE A 26 -27.10 -44.37 -59.04
N ALA A 27 -27.51 -45.59 -59.40
CA ALA A 27 -28.00 -46.00 -60.74
C ALA A 27 -28.29 -47.53 -60.71
N VAL A 28 -29.54 -48.01 -60.82
CA VAL A 28 -30.28 -48.35 -62.06
C VAL A 28 -29.43 -49.09 -63.10
N ALA A 29 -29.66 -50.39 -63.29
CA ALA A 29 -30.23 -50.96 -64.53
C ALA A 29 -30.35 -52.51 -64.46
N LEU A 30 -31.29 -52.99 -65.27
CA LEU A 30 -31.92 -54.32 -65.39
C LEU A 30 -31.06 -55.36 -66.18
N PRO A 31 -31.56 -56.61 -66.37
CA PRO A 31 -30.76 -57.83 -66.55
C PRO A 31 -30.61 -58.33 -68.00
N SER A 32 -29.90 -59.47 -68.10
CA SER A 32 -30.07 -60.61 -69.03
C SER A 32 -29.58 -60.53 -70.49
N GLY A 33 -28.36 -61.04 -70.70
CA GLY A 33 -27.94 -62.10 -71.66
C GLY A 33 -27.95 -61.84 -73.19
N PRO A 34 -27.40 -62.76 -74.04
CA PRO A 34 -26.44 -63.85 -73.78
C PRO A 34 -25.24 -63.92 -74.79
N ALA A 35 -24.28 -64.78 -74.45
CA ALA A 35 -23.43 -65.63 -75.30
C ALA A 35 -22.60 -65.04 -76.46
N GLU A 36 -21.27 -65.09 -76.32
CA GLU A 36 -20.41 -65.60 -77.40
C GLU A 36 -19.16 -66.30 -76.84
N ALA A 37 -18.65 -67.22 -77.65
CA ALA A 37 -17.82 -68.39 -77.37
C ALA A 37 -16.51 -68.19 -76.59
N ALA A 38 -16.19 -69.25 -75.83
CA ALA A 38 -14.93 -69.48 -75.13
C ALA A 38 -13.83 -70.00 -76.07
N GLU A 39 -12.57 -69.59 -75.84
CA GLU A 39 -11.37 -70.46 -75.79
C GLU A 39 -10.10 -69.66 -75.38
N PRO A 40 -8.96 -70.29 -74.99
CA PRO A 40 -8.51 -70.35 -73.60
C PRO A 40 -7.25 -69.52 -73.25
N ALA A 41 -7.10 -69.30 -71.93
CA ALA A 41 -5.89 -69.03 -71.13
C ALA A 41 -4.62 -68.45 -71.81
N ALA A 42 -4.35 -67.18 -71.50
CA ALA A 42 -2.98 -66.66 -71.35
C ALA A 42 -2.90 -65.92 -70.00
N ALA A 43 -2.04 -66.39 -69.11
CA ALA A 43 -1.75 -65.72 -67.84
C ALA A 43 -1.11 -64.35 -68.12
N SER A 44 -1.90 -63.29 -68.01
CA SER A 44 -1.43 -61.92 -67.99
C SER A 44 -0.66 -61.70 -66.68
N SER A 45 0.65 -61.47 -66.79
CA SER A 45 1.46 -60.96 -65.70
C SER A 45 0.91 -59.61 -65.26
N GLU A 46 0.18 -59.61 -64.15
CA GLU A 46 -0.51 -58.46 -63.61
C GLU A 46 0.51 -57.47 -63.01
N SER A 47 0.94 -56.48 -63.81
CA SER A 47 1.86 -55.44 -63.36
C SER A 47 1.11 -54.38 -62.54
N ILE A 48 1.66 -54.02 -61.38
CA ILE A 48 1.11 -52.98 -60.50
C ILE A 48 1.09 -51.62 -61.24
N PRO A 49 -0.05 -50.92 -61.34
CA PRO A 49 -0.11 -49.61 -62.00
C PRO A 49 0.78 -48.56 -61.31
N GLU A 50 1.65 -47.89 -62.07
CA GLU A 50 2.58 -46.87 -61.56
C GLU A 50 1.84 -45.71 -60.86
N THR A 51 0.66 -45.32 -61.34
CA THR A 51 -0.14 -44.22 -60.79
C THR A 51 -0.64 -44.50 -59.37
N VAL A 52 -1.08 -45.73 -59.10
CA VAL A 52 -1.54 -46.17 -57.78
C VAL A 52 -0.35 -46.24 -56.81
N LEU A 53 0.79 -46.73 -57.32
CA LEU A 53 2.02 -46.83 -56.56
C LEU A 53 2.61 -45.45 -56.21
N ARG A 54 2.60 -44.50 -57.16
CA ARG A 54 3.03 -43.10 -56.95
C ARG A 54 2.17 -42.41 -55.89
N ALA A 55 0.85 -42.47 -56.01
CA ALA A 55 -0.06 -41.87 -55.03
C ALA A 55 0.15 -42.48 -53.62
N ARG A 56 0.41 -43.79 -53.54
CA ARG A 56 0.70 -44.46 -52.28
C ARG A 56 2.04 -44.02 -51.68
N ILE A 57 3.08 -43.83 -52.49
CA ILE A 57 4.38 -43.35 -52.02
C ILE A 57 4.29 -41.88 -51.58
N GLU A 58 3.60 -41.03 -52.33
CA GLU A 58 3.37 -39.62 -51.93
C GLU A 58 2.66 -39.53 -50.57
N SER A 59 1.72 -40.44 -50.28
CA SER A 59 1.06 -40.50 -48.97
C SER A 59 1.99 -40.90 -47.80
N LEU A 60 3.13 -41.52 -48.10
CA LEU A 60 4.12 -41.97 -47.11
C LEU A 60 5.32 -41.03 -46.99
N LEU A 61 5.51 -40.10 -47.92
CA LEU A 61 6.61 -39.14 -47.89
C LEU A 61 6.29 -37.96 -46.95
N PRO A 62 7.19 -37.61 -46.00
CA PRO A 62 6.99 -36.44 -45.18
C PRO A 62 7.14 -35.17 -46.03
N THR A 63 6.22 -34.20 -45.90
CA THR A 63 6.44 -32.85 -46.44
C THR A 63 7.73 -32.27 -45.84
N PRO A 64 8.64 -31.66 -46.64
CA PRO A 64 8.45 -31.11 -48.00
C PRO A 64 9.09 -31.94 -49.14
N TRP A 65 9.23 -33.25 -48.99
CA TRP A 65 9.80 -34.12 -50.02
C TRP A 65 8.82 -34.38 -51.17
N ARG A 66 9.32 -34.44 -52.41
CA ARG A 66 8.53 -34.71 -53.63
C ARG A 66 9.20 -35.76 -54.51
N ILE A 67 8.42 -36.58 -55.19
CA ILE A 67 8.92 -37.59 -56.14
C ILE A 67 9.30 -36.90 -57.45
N GLU A 68 10.56 -37.02 -57.86
CA GLU A 68 11.07 -36.54 -59.15
C GLU A 68 11.03 -37.66 -60.21
N ALA A 69 11.49 -38.86 -59.85
CA ALA A 69 11.48 -40.03 -60.74
C ALA A 69 11.13 -41.31 -59.98
N LEU A 70 10.49 -42.26 -60.66
CA LEU A 70 10.05 -43.53 -60.10
C LEU A 70 10.40 -44.66 -61.08
N THR A 71 11.06 -45.70 -60.59
CA THR A 71 11.36 -46.92 -61.35
C THR A 71 10.82 -48.12 -60.61
N VAL A 72 10.08 -48.98 -61.32
CA VAL A 72 9.43 -50.18 -60.78
C VAL A 72 10.01 -51.41 -61.47
N GLU A 73 10.61 -52.30 -60.68
CA GLU A 73 11.19 -53.57 -61.14
C GLU A 73 10.36 -54.74 -60.56
N PRO A 74 9.72 -55.59 -61.38
CA PRO A 74 8.92 -56.70 -60.88
C PRO A 74 9.81 -57.76 -60.20
N LEU A 75 9.39 -58.26 -59.03
CA LEU A 75 10.05 -59.38 -58.34
C LEU A 75 9.31 -60.69 -58.63
N PRO A 76 10.03 -61.82 -58.76
CA PRO A 76 9.39 -63.12 -58.92
C PRO A 76 8.53 -63.46 -57.70
N ALA A 77 7.34 -64.01 -57.94
CA ALA A 77 6.38 -64.36 -56.88
C ALA A 77 6.98 -65.37 -55.88
N PRO A 78 6.73 -65.23 -54.57
CA PRO A 78 7.18 -66.20 -53.58
C PRO A 78 6.43 -67.53 -53.74
N THR A 79 7.16 -68.63 -53.90
CA THR A 79 6.65 -70.02 -53.79
C THR A 79 6.38 -70.35 -52.31
N PRO A 80 5.24 -70.95 -51.89
CA PRO A 80 4.17 -71.64 -52.65
C PRO A 80 2.97 -70.75 -53.04
N PRO A 81 2.11 -71.19 -53.99
CA PRO A 81 0.98 -70.40 -54.49
C PRO A 81 -0.08 -70.16 -53.41
N SER A 82 -0.23 -68.90 -53.00
CA SER A 82 -1.40 -68.40 -52.27
C SER A 82 -2.60 -68.27 -53.22
N ALA A 83 -3.81 -68.47 -52.71
CA ALA A 83 -5.06 -68.43 -53.49
C ALA A 83 -5.48 -67.02 -53.95
N GLU A 84 -4.73 -65.99 -53.57
CA GLU A 84 -5.00 -64.59 -53.92
C GLU A 84 -3.94 -64.07 -54.92
N PRO A 85 -4.34 -63.26 -55.93
CA PRO A 85 -3.39 -62.64 -56.85
C PRO A 85 -2.50 -61.65 -56.09
N HIS A 86 -1.24 -62.04 -55.89
CA HIS A 86 -0.19 -61.22 -55.29
C HIS A 86 0.86 -60.83 -56.33
N ALA A 87 1.17 -59.54 -56.43
CA ALA A 87 2.29 -59.02 -57.21
C ALA A 87 3.33 -58.38 -56.28
N ALA A 88 4.61 -58.70 -56.49
CA ALA A 88 5.73 -58.11 -55.77
C ALA A 88 6.58 -57.26 -56.72
N ALA A 89 7.01 -56.08 -56.28
CA ALA A 89 7.90 -55.21 -57.06
C ALA A 89 8.89 -54.46 -56.16
N ARG A 90 10.09 -54.24 -56.66
CA ARG A 90 11.07 -53.32 -56.06
C ARG A 90 10.85 -51.96 -56.68
N VAL A 91 10.70 -50.98 -55.80
CA VAL A 91 10.42 -49.61 -56.16
C VAL A 91 11.63 -48.78 -55.76
N THR A 92 12.18 -48.04 -56.71
CA THR A 92 13.18 -47.00 -56.44
C THR A 92 12.59 -45.64 -56.84
N ALA A 93 12.44 -44.76 -55.87
CA ALA A 93 11.98 -43.39 -56.07
C ALA A 93 13.14 -42.41 -55.83
N ARG A 94 13.37 -41.51 -56.77
CA ARG A 94 14.23 -40.33 -56.58
C ARG A 94 13.36 -39.21 -56.00
N VAL A 95 13.68 -38.79 -54.80
CA VAL A 95 12.90 -37.82 -54.03
C VAL A 95 13.73 -36.56 -53.82
N VAL A 96 13.13 -35.38 -54.02
CA VAL A 96 13.80 -34.07 -53.94
C VAL A 96 13.11 -33.18 -52.92
N LEU A 97 13.89 -32.39 -52.18
CA LEU A 97 13.39 -31.39 -51.24
C LEU A 97 12.85 -30.16 -51.99
N ALA A 98 11.55 -29.87 -51.83
CA ALA A 98 10.89 -28.79 -52.59
C ALA A 98 11.25 -27.37 -52.12
N ALA A 99 11.66 -27.21 -50.85
CA ALA A 99 11.95 -25.92 -50.23
C ALA A 99 13.09 -26.07 -49.22
N PRO A 100 13.86 -24.99 -48.93
CA PRO A 100 14.90 -25.06 -47.91
C PRO A 100 14.26 -25.28 -46.54
N THR A 101 14.94 -26.09 -45.73
CA THR A 101 14.49 -26.46 -44.40
C THR A 101 15.46 -25.94 -43.34
N TYR A 102 14.91 -25.67 -42.16
CA TYR A 102 15.60 -25.03 -41.07
C TYR A 102 15.33 -25.77 -39.75
N LEU A 103 16.28 -25.64 -38.83
CA LEU A 103 16.14 -26.04 -37.44
C LEU A 103 16.02 -24.78 -36.56
N VAL A 104 15.24 -24.88 -35.49
CA VAL A 104 15.13 -23.81 -34.50
C VAL A 104 16.40 -23.81 -33.64
N ASP A 105 17.11 -22.69 -33.62
CA ASP A 105 18.32 -22.51 -32.81
C ASP A 105 17.97 -21.93 -31.44
N SER A 106 17.34 -20.75 -31.43
CA SER A 106 16.90 -20.06 -30.23
C SER A 106 15.56 -19.34 -30.46
N ARG A 107 14.86 -19.04 -29.37
CA ARG A 107 13.61 -18.28 -29.39
C ARG A 107 13.70 -17.13 -28.39
N GLU A 108 13.57 -15.91 -28.91
CA GLU A 108 13.62 -14.67 -28.14
C GLU A 108 12.28 -13.97 -28.29
N GLY A 109 11.36 -14.25 -27.34
CA GLY A 109 10.00 -13.73 -27.36
C GLY A 109 9.21 -14.15 -28.62
N PRO A 110 8.78 -13.18 -29.46
CA PRO A 110 8.01 -13.46 -30.68
C PRO A 110 8.88 -13.84 -31.90
N VAL A 111 10.20 -13.79 -31.77
CA VAL A 111 11.15 -14.07 -32.86
C VAL A 111 11.78 -15.45 -32.67
N THR A 112 11.86 -16.20 -33.77
CA THR A 112 12.49 -17.53 -33.81
C THR A 112 13.71 -17.47 -34.72
N PHE A 113 14.88 -17.73 -34.16
CA PHE A 113 16.14 -17.77 -34.90
C PHE A 113 16.34 -19.16 -35.51
N LEU A 114 16.62 -19.18 -36.80
CA LEU A 114 16.69 -20.39 -37.61
C LEU A 114 18.12 -20.70 -38.05
N ARG A 115 18.52 -21.96 -37.95
CA ARG A 115 19.75 -22.51 -38.52
C ARG A 115 19.43 -23.27 -39.81
N PRO A 116 20.13 -23.03 -40.94
CA PRO A 116 19.93 -23.82 -42.17
C PRO A 116 20.20 -25.31 -41.92
N ALA A 117 19.31 -26.18 -42.41
CA ALA A 117 19.39 -27.63 -42.24
C ALA A 117 19.61 -28.36 -43.56
N ALA A 118 18.83 -28.03 -44.59
CA ALA A 118 19.04 -28.49 -45.96
C ALA A 118 18.54 -27.47 -46.99
N GLU A 119 19.17 -27.47 -48.15
CA GLU A 119 18.82 -26.59 -49.27
C GLU A 119 17.74 -27.23 -50.15
N ALA A 120 16.95 -26.39 -50.83
CA ALA A 120 16.02 -26.85 -51.85
C ALA A 120 16.80 -27.56 -52.98
N GLY A 121 16.24 -28.64 -53.52
CA GLY A 121 16.91 -29.43 -54.55
C GLY A 121 17.76 -30.59 -54.02
N LEU A 122 17.87 -30.78 -52.70
CA LEU A 122 18.50 -31.97 -52.13
C LEU A 122 17.78 -33.24 -52.60
N ALA A 123 18.47 -34.09 -53.36
CA ALA A 123 17.94 -35.34 -53.89
C ALA A 123 18.40 -36.55 -53.07
N LYS A 124 17.50 -37.49 -52.79
CA LYS A 124 17.80 -38.79 -52.16
C LYS A 124 17.09 -39.92 -52.92
N SER A 125 17.72 -41.08 -52.99
CA SER A 125 17.14 -42.31 -53.54
C SER A 125 16.47 -43.12 -52.44
N TRP A 126 15.15 -43.26 -52.49
CA TRP A 126 14.36 -44.09 -51.57
C TRP A 126 14.00 -45.41 -52.24
N VAL A 127 14.33 -46.53 -51.60
CA VAL A 127 14.07 -47.88 -52.12
C VAL A 127 13.11 -48.61 -51.18
N ALA A 128 12.07 -49.23 -51.75
CA ALA A 128 11.09 -50.01 -51.02
C ALA A 128 10.67 -51.26 -51.79
N THR A 129 10.18 -52.26 -51.07
CA THR A 129 9.51 -53.43 -51.66
C THR A 129 8.01 -53.22 -51.56
N ALA A 130 7.32 -53.25 -52.69
CA ALA A 130 5.87 -53.19 -52.81
C ALA A 130 5.28 -54.61 -52.90
N LEU A 131 4.31 -54.90 -52.03
CA LEU A 131 3.46 -56.07 -52.11
C LEU A 131 2.04 -55.58 -52.41
N ALA A 132 1.51 -55.99 -53.54
CA ALA A 132 0.18 -55.61 -53.99
C ALA A 132 -0.77 -56.81 -53.99
N THR A 133 -1.91 -56.64 -53.35
CA THR A 133 -3.04 -57.57 -53.30
C THR A 133 -4.19 -56.98 -54.10
N ARG A 134 -4.85 -57.77 -54.96
CA ARG A 134 -6.04 -57.32 -55.68
C ARG A 134 -7.30 -57.87 -55.02
N ASP A 135 -8.16 -56.98 -54.54
CA ASP A 135 -9.45 -57.31 -53.94
C ASP A 135 -10.63 -56.75 -54.79
N ALA A 136 -11.86 -57.00 -54.37
CA ALA A 136 -13.07 -56.55 -55.07
C ALA A 136 -13.23 -55.01 -55.13
N SER A 137 -12.43 -54.25 -54.36
CA SER A 137 -12.45 -52.79 -54.25
C SER A 137 -11.28 -52.10 -54.95
N GLY A 138 -10.23 -52.84 -55.34
CA GLY A 138 -9.08 -52.32 -56.08
C GLY A 138 -7.77 -52.99 -55.69
N TRP A 139 -6.66 -52.29 -55.97
CA TRP A 139 -5.33 -52.71 -55.54
C TRP A 139 -5.03 -52.19 -54.13
N THR A 140 -4.76 -53.09 -53.19
CA THR A 140 -4.21 -52.78 -51.88
C THR A 140 -2.69 -52.96 -51.90
N ILE A 141 -1.93 -51.89 -51.63
CA ILE A 141 -0.45 -51.89 -51.71
C ILE A 141 0.16 -51.68 -50.31
N ALA A 142 0.95 -52.66 -49.88
CA ALA A 142 1.84 -52.56 -48.72
C ALA A 142 3.27 -52.26 -49.19
N LEU A 143 3.88 -51.21 -48.64
CA LEU A 143 5.25 -50.78 -48.97
C LEU A 143 6.15 -50.97 -47.75
N THR A 144 7.24 -51.71 -47.92
CA THR A 144 8.27 -51.90 -46.88
C THR A 144 9.57 -51.20 -47.32
N PRO A 145 9.92 -50.05 -46.73
CA PRO A 145 11.15 -49.33 -47.09
C PRO A 145 12.40 -50.11 -46.67
N GLN A 146 13.43 -50.13 -47.51
CA GLN A 146 14.72 -50.78 -47.22
C GLN A 146 15.59 -49.98 -46.25
N SER A 147 15.36 -48.67 -46.15
CA SER A 147 16.07 -47.77 -45.23
C SER A 147 15.07 -46.87 -44.51
N PRO A 148 14.43 -47.37 -43.43
CA PRO A 148 13.56 -46.54 -42.61
C PRO A 148 14.37 -45.37 -42.01
N GLY A 149 13.87 -44.14 -42.15
CA GLY A 149 14.50 -42.92 -41.61
C GLY A 149 15.43 -42.15 -42.55
N LEU A 150 15.60 -42.56 -43.82
CA LEU A 150 16.42 -41.83 -44.80
C LEU A 150 15.99 -40.36 -45.01
N LEU A 151 14.70 -40.08 -44.83
CA LEU A 151 14.09 -38.77 -45.05
C LEU A 151 13.91 -37.98 -43.74
N ASP A 152 14.25 -38.56 -42.60
CA ASP A 152 14.12 -37.95 -41.29
C ASP A 152 15.28 -36.97 -41.01
N GLY A 153 15.05 -36.02 -40.10
CA GLY A 153 16.08 -35.09 -39.63
C GLY A 153 16.34 -33.88 -40.53
N VAL A 154 15.58 -33.69 -41.60
CA VAL A 154 15.80 -32.57 -42.55
C VAL A 154 15.23 -31.24 -42.06
N GLY A 155 14.63 -31.15 -40.88
CA GLY A 155 14.08 -29.91 -40.33
C GLY A 155 12.74 -29.51 -40.98
N LYS A 156 12.31 -28.26 -40.80
CA LYS A 156 11.01 -27.77 -41.32
C LYS A 156 11.16 -26.53 -42.20
N PRO A 157 10.27 -26.31 -43.18
CA PRO A 157 10.20 -25.05 -43.92
C PRO A 157 9.98 -23.86 -42.98
N ALA A 158 10.54 -22.69 -43.32
CA ALA A 158 10.44 -21.48 -42.49
C ALA A 158 8.98 -21.03 -42.22
N ALA A 159 8.05 -21.31 -43.14
CA ALA A 159 6.63 -20.96 -43.00
C ALA A 159 5.87 -21.82 -41.98
N GLU A 160 6.38 -23.02 -41.67
CA GLU A 160 5.78 -23.93 -40.70
C GLU A 160 6.29 -23.71 -39.26
N LEU A 161 7.26 -22.81 -39.11
CA LEU A 161 7.87 -22.49 -37.82
C LEU A 161 7.14 -21.31 -37.16
N PRO A 162 6.95 -21.34 -35.83
CA PRO A 162 6.12 -20.35 -35.14
C PRO A 162 6.81 -18.98 -35.06
N GLY A 163 6.02 -17.91 -35.20
CA GLY A 163 6.45 -16.54 -34.98
C GLY A 163 7.16 -15.90 -36.17
N ARG A 164 7.83 -14.76 -35.93
CA ARG A 164 8.65 -14.11 -36.95
C ARG A 164 9.97 -14.85 -37.06
N THR A 165 10.22 -15.49 -38.19
CA THR A 165 11.42 -16.29 -38.41
C THR A 165 12.54 -15.45 -38.99
N VAL A 166 13.76 -15.63 -38.47
CA VAL A 166 14.96 -14.95 -38.96
C VAL A 166 16.10 -15.95 -39.03
N VAL A 167 16.75 -16.04 -40.19
CA VAL A 167 17.84 -16.99 -40.42
C VAL A 167 19.15 -16.43 -39.87
N LEU A 168 19.86 -17.24 -39.09
CA LEU A 168 21.16 -16.91 -38.51
C LEU A 168 22.21 -16.67 -39.60
N GLY A 169 23.06 -15.66 -39.39
CA GLY A 169 24.10 -15.25 -40.35
C GLY A 169 23.63 -14.20 -41.35
N THR A 170 22.34 -13.87 -41.40
CA THR A 170 21.82 -12.75 -42.19
C THR A 170 22.08 -11.39 -41.52
N PRO A 171 22.21 -10.29 -42.29
CA PRO A 171 22.32 -8.94 -41.71
C PRO A 171 21.08 -8.57 -40.88
N GLU A 172 19.91 -9.08 -41.25
CA GLU A 172 18.65 -8.88 -40.51
C GLU A 172 18.71 -9.49 -39.10
N ALA A 173 19.27 -10.70 -38.96
CA ALA A 173 19.44 -11.35 -37.64
C ALA A 173 20.33 -10.53 -36.71
N ARG A 174 21.40 -9.96 -37.25
CA ARG A 174 22.36 -9.15 -36.47
C ARG A 174 21.70 -7.84 -36.00
N ILE A 175 21.06 -7.11 -36.89
CA ILE A 175 20.38 -5.85 -36.56
C ILE A 175 19.30 -6.10 -35.50
N LEU A 176 18.54 -7.18 -35.63
CA LEU A 176 17.48 -7.52 -34.69
C LEU A 176 18.02 -7.87 -33.29
N ARG A 177 19.11 -8.64 -33.20
CA ARG A 177 19.78 -8.90 -31.92
C ARG A 177 20.29 -7.63 -31.26
N GLU A 178 21.00 -6.79 -32.03
CA GLU A 178 21.48 -5.50 -31.53
C GLU A 178 20.35 -4.57 -31.07
N GLN A 179 19.15 -4.66 -31.66
CA GLN A 179 17.96 -3.94 -31.20
C GLN A 179 17.42 -4.52 -29.90
N LEU A 180 17.25 -5.85 -29.81
CA LEU A 180 16.75 -6.53 -28.61
C LEU A 180 17.67 -6.30 -27.41
N ASP A 181 18.99 -6.36 -27.61
CA ASP A 181 19.99 -6.12 -26.56
C ASP A 181 19.93 -4.67 -26.05
N ARG A 182 19.81 -3.69 -26.96
CA ARG A 182 19.66 -2.28 -26.58
C ARG A 182 18.37 -2.03 -25.79
N ASP A 183 17.27 -2.61 -26.23
CA ASP A 183 15.98 -2.49 -25.53
C ASP A 183 16.02 -3.16 -24.15
N ALA A 184 16.66 -4.34 -24.05
CA ALA A 184 16.84 -5.03 -22.78
C ALA A 184 17.70 -4.22 -21.81
N ALA A 185 18.84 -3.70 -22.28
CA ALA A 185 19.72 -2.85 -21.47
C ALA A 185 19.00 -1.57 -21.01
N ARG A 186 18.21 -0.95 -21.88
CA ARG A 186 17.42 0.23 -21.54
C ARG A 186 16.38 -0.06 -20.45
N ARG A 187 15.63 -1.16 -20.57
CA ARG A 187 14.63 -1.55 -19.56
C ARG A 187 15.28 -1.82 -18.20
N LEU A 188 16.42 -2.50 -18.18
CA LEU A 188 17.17 -2.76 -16.95
C LEU A 188 17.64 -1.45 -16.29
N ALA A 189 18.14 -0.50 -17.08
CA ALA A 189 18.54 0.81 -16.58
C ALA A 189 17.34 1.57 -15.98
N GLU A 190 16.23 1.67 -16.73
CA GLU A 190 15.00 2.34 -16.27
C GLU A 190 14.41 1.71 -15.01
N GLU A 191 14.39 0.37 -14.91
CA GLU A 191 13.93 -0.33 -13.71
C GLU A 191 14.86 -0.10 -12.52
N SER A 192 16.18 -0.09 -12.74
CA SER A 192 17.16 0.16 -11.67
C SER A 192 17.04 1.58 -11.11
N ASP A 193 16.83 2.58 -11.99
CA ASP A 193 16.63 3.96 -11.58
C ASP A 193 15.30 4.16 -10.86
N ARG A 194 14.24 3.47 -11.31
CA ARG A 194 12.96 3.47 -10.59
C ARG A 194 13.12 2.91 -9.18
N ARG A 195 13.79 1.76 -9.02
CA ARG A 195 14.03 1.14 -7.71
C ARG A 195 14.83 2.07 -6.79
N LYS A 196 15.90 2.70 -7.28
CA LYS A 196 16.68 3.67 -6.49
C LYS A 196 15.82 4.83 -5.97
N ARG A 197 14.98 5.40 -6.83
CA ARG A 197 14.06 6.49 -6.43
C ARG A 197 13.02 6.03 -5.39
N GLU A 198 12.52 4.81 -5.55
CA GLU A 198 11.59 4.21 -4.58
C GLU A 198 12.28 3.98 -3.23
N ASP A 199 13.49 3.43 -3.23
CA ASP A 199 14.28 3.20 -2.02
C ASP A 199 14.66 4.52 -1.33
N GLU A 200 15.06 5.54 -2.08
CA GLU A 200 15.34 6.88 -1.56
C GLU A 200 14.09 7.51 -0.92
N ARG A 201 12.92 7.36 -1.55
CA ARG A 201 11.65 7.86 -1.01
C ARG A 201 11.26 7.12 0.28
N LEU A 202 11.45 5.81 0.34
CA LEU A 202 11.21 5.01 1.55
C LEU A 202 12.19 5.40 2.67
N ALA A 203 13.46 5.62 2.34
CA ALA A 203 14.46 6.10 3.31
C ALA A 203 14.09 7.49 3.86
N GLN A 204 13.62 8.40 3.01
CA GLN A 204 13.14 9.72 3.45
C GLN A 204 11.90 9.63 4.34
N GLN A 205 10.91 8.81 3.98
CA GLN A 205 9.70 8.62 4.77
C GLN A 205 10.00 7.99 6.14
N THR A 206 10.88 6.98 6.19
CA THR A 206 11.29 6.35 7.45
C THR A 206 12.11 7.28 8.33
N ALA A 207 12.98 8.12 7.75
CA ALA A 207 13.71 9.15 8.49
C ALA A 207 12.76 10.22 9.06
N ALA A 208 11.78 10.69 8.27
CA ALA A 208 10.77 11.64 8.73
C ALA A 208 9.92 11.06 9.87
N ALA A 209 9.44 9.82 9.72
CA ALA A 209 8.67 9.13 10.75
C ALA A 209 9.47 8.95 12.05
N ARG A 210 10.76 8.62 11.96
CA ARG A 210 11.64 8.53 13.14
C ARG A 210 11.86 9.89 13.82
N ALA A 211 12.00 10.96 13.05
CA ALA A 211 12.15 12.31 13.60
C ALA A 211 10.87 12.75 14.34
N GLU A 212 9.70 12.46 13.78
CA GLU A 212 8.41 12.75 14.42
C GLU A 212 8.19 11.90 15.68
N ALA A 213 8.50 10.60 15.63
CA ALA A 213 8.48 9.73 16.79
C ALA A 213 9.40 10.23 17.91
N GLY A 214 10.61 10.71 17.57
CA GLY A 214 11.53 11.31 18.54
C GLY A 214 10.99 12.58 19.19
N ARG A 215 10.33 13.45 18.42
CA ARG A 215 9.69 14.67 18.95
C ARG A 215 8.56 14.33 19.91
N THR A 216 7.64 13.46 19.49
CA THR A 216 6.51 13.06 20.34
C THR A 216 6.95 12.38 21.62
N GLU A 217 8.01 11.57 21.58
CA GLU A 217 8.58 10.95 22.78
C GLU A 217 9.21 11.99 23.72
N SER A 218 9.94 12.97 23.19
CA SER A 218 10.49 14.06 24.01
C SER A 218 9.41 14.93 24.66
N GLU A 219 8.31 15.17 23.95
CA GLU A 219 7.14 15.89 24.48
C GLU A 219 6.45 15.08 25.59
N ARG A 220 6.30 13.76 25.40
CA ARG A 220 5.76 12.86 26.44
C ARG A 220 6.62 12.87 27.68
N GLN A 221 7.93 12.73 27.56
CA GLN A 221 8.86 12.77 28.70
C GLN A 221 8.81 14.12 29.44
N ALA A 222 8.68 15.23 28.71
CA ALA A 222 8.52 16.55 29.32
C ALA A 222 7.20 16.66 30.10
N VAL A 223 6.10 16.12 29.56
CA VAL A 223 4.80 16.10 30.25
C VAL A 223 4.84 15.19 31.47
N GLU A 224 5.41 14.00 31.37
CA GLU A 224 5.55 13.06 32.48
C GLU A 224 6.41 13.65 33.60
N ALA A 225 7.53 14.29 33.26
CA ALA A 225 8.37 14.98 34.24
C ALA A 225 7.60 16.12 34.94
N ARG A 226 6.77 16.86 34.21
CA ARG A 226 5.93 17.92 34.80
C ARG A 226 4.84 17.36 35.71
N ILE A 227 4.21 16.25 35.34
CA ILE A 227 3.21 15.56 36.18
C ILE A 227 3.89 15.05 37.47
N ALA A 228 5.09 14.48 37.37
CA ALA A 228 5.84 14.03 38.54
C ALA A 228 6.21 15.20 39.48
N GLN A 229 6.62 16.34 38.93
CA GLN A 229 6.88 17.55 39.72
C GLN A 229 5.62 18.07 40.43
N LEU A 230 4.47 18.08 39.75
CA LEU A 230 3.20 18.46 40.34
C LEU A 230 2.78 17.50 41.47
N ALA A 231 2.95 16.19 41.26
CA ALA A 231 2.64 15.18 42.26
C ALA A 231 3.56 15.28 43.50
N ASP A 232 4.86 15.48 43.29
CA ASP A 232 5.84 15.67 44.37
C ASP A 232 5.54 16.95 45.17
N LEU A 233 5.26 18.07 44.48
CA LEU A 233 4.85 19.31 45.11
C LEU A 233 3.57 19.12 45.93
N HIS A 234 2.55 18.46 45.37
CA HIS A 234 1.30 18.20 46.08
C HIS A 234 1.55 17.35 47.34
N GLY A 235 2.36 16.29 47.25
CA GLY A 235 2.75 15.47 48.41
C GLY A 235 3.48 16.26 49.49
N LYS A 236 4.39 17.16 49.11
CA LYS A 236 5.10 18.03 50.04
C LYS A 236 4.17 19.04 50.71
N LEU A 237 3.19 19.59 49.98
CA LEU A 237 2.24 20.58 50.49
C LEU A 237 1.19 20.00 51.44
N THR A 238 0.79 18.74 51.26
CA THR A 238 -0.16 18.04 52.14
C THR A 238 0.51 17.29 53.29
N GLY A 239 1.84 17.15 53.26
CA GLY A 239 2.61 16.46 54.29
C GLY A 239 2.52 17.11 55.68
N GLU A 240 2.83 16.33 56.72
CA GLU A 240 2.75 16.80 58.11
C GLU A 240 3.89 17.75 58.47
N ASP A 241 5.07 17.59 57.84
CA ASP A 241 6.24 18.43 58.12
C ASP A 241 6.02 19.88 57.69
N ARG A 242 6.08 20.79 58.66
CA ARG A 242 5.89 22.22 58.48
C ARG A 242 7.04 22.87 57.73
N ALA A 243 8.28 22.46 58.01
CA ALA A 243 9.46 23.07 57.41
C ALA A 243 9.56 22.71 55.92
N ALA A 244 9.30 21.44 55.59
CA ALA A 244 9.24 20.97 54.21
C ALA A 244 8.11 21.66 53.41
N ARG A 245 6.94 21.89 54.02
CA ARG A 245 5.82 22.62 53.39
C ARG A 245 6.17 24.06 53.05
N LEU A 246 6.77 24.79 54.00
CA LEU A 246 7.20 26.17 53.79
C LEU A 246 8.25 26.26 52.68
N ALA A 247 9.27 25.40 52.72
CA ALA A 247 10.31 25.37 51.69
C ALA A 247 9.77 25.01 50.29
N ALA A 248 8.86 24.03 50.21
CA ALA A 248 8.19 23.66 48.96
C ALA A 248 7.33 24.81 48.41
N PHE A 249 6.64 25.53 49.28
CA PHE A 249 5.82 26.68 48.90
C PHE A 249 6.68 27.85 48.39
N GLU A 250 7.77 28.19 49.07
CA GLU A 250 8.71 29.23 48.62
C GLU A 250 9.37 28.88 47.28
N ALA A 251 9.78 27.61 47.12
CA ALA A 251 10.32 27.13 45.85
C ALA A 251 9.30 27.21 44.70
N ALA A 252 8.03 26.92 44.98
CA ALA A 252 6.96 27.04 44.01
C ALA A 252 6.72 28.49 43.59
N LEU A 253 6.64 29.41 44.57
CA LEU A 253 6.43 30.85 44.31
C LEU A 253 7.59 31.49 43.55
N GLY A 254 8.83 31.06 43.82
CA GLY A 254 10.03 31.49 43.10
C GLY A 254 10.19 30.88 41.71
N GLY A 255 9.43 29.82 41.40
CA GLY A 255 9.45 29.14 40.11
C GLY A 255 8.68 29.87 39.01
N ASN A 256 9.07 29.63 37.75
CA ASN A 256 8.40 30.24 36.59
C ASN A 256 7.12 29.50 36.16
N ASP A 257 6.89 28.25 36.58
CA ASP A 257 5.72 27.48 36.17
C ASP A 257 4.44 28.04 36.83
N PRO A 258 3.46 28.55 36.06
CA PRO A 258 2.21 29.07 36.60
C PRO A 258 1.33 27.99 37.23
N ALA A 259 1.37 26.74 36.73
CA ALA A 259 0.54 25.66 37.26
C ALA A 259 1.01 25.24 38.66
N LEU A 260 2.33 25.07 38.83
CA LEU A 260 2.91 24.76 40.15
C LEU A 260 2.62 25.86 41.17
N ARG A 261 2.69 27.13 40.75
CA ARG A 261 2.33 28.27 41.61
C ARG A 261 0.86 28.28 42.00
N GLN A 262 -0.04 28.04 41.05
CA GLN A 262 -1.47 27.98 41.35
C GLN A 262 -1.76 26.85 42.34
N THR A 263 -1.25 25.64 42.12
CA THR A 263 -1.42 24.51 43.06
C THR A 263 -0.87 24.85 44.45
N ALA A 264 0.29 25.51 44.51
CA ALA A 264 0.87 25.97 45.77
C ALA A 264 -0.01 27.00 46.48
N MET A 265 -0.48 28.04 45.78
CA MET A 265 -1.37 29.07 46.33
C MET A 265 -2.67 28.46 46.85
N GLU A 266 -3.25 27.54 46.08
CA GLU A 266 -4.47 26.83 46.45
C GLU A 266 -4.32 26.02 47.73
N ALA A 267 -3.23 25.26 47.87
CA ALA A 267 -2.92 24.50 49.06
C ALA A 267 -2.61 25.41 50.27
N ALA A 268 -1.92 26.52 50.03
CA ALA A 268 -1.56 27.49 51.06
C ALA A 268 -2.78 28.21 51.66
N LEU A 269 -3.74 28.62 50.83
CA LEU A 269 -4.97 29.27 51.30
C LEU A 269 -5.92 28.30 52.02
N GLN A 270 -5.83 27.00 51.74
CA GLN A 270 -6.57 25.96 52.46
C GLN A 270 -5.84 25.46 53.71
N SER A 271 -4.54 25.75 53.84
CA SER A 271 -3.73 25.35 54.98
C SER A 271 -4.18 26.06 56.26
N ARG A 272 -4.08 25.36 57.39
CA ARG A 272 -4.29 25.94 58.73
C ARG A 272 -3.05 26.69 59.25
N ASP A 273 -1.96 26.76 58.49
CA ASP A 273 -0.75 27.48 58.88
C ASP A 273 -0.82 28.96 58.49
N PRO A 274 -0.87 29.90 59.46
CA PRO A 274 -0.98 31.33 59.18
C PRO A 274 0.25 31.89 58.47
N VAL A 275 1.42 31.26 58.57
CA VAL A 275 2.64 31.73 57.89
C VAL A 275 2.55 31.45 56.40
N VAL A 276 2.15 30.23 56.03
CA VAL A 276 1.98 29.82 54.62
C VAL A 276 0.84 30.64 53.97
N ALA A 277 -0.26 30.83 54.69
CA ALA A 277 -1.38 31.66 54.24
C ALA A 277 -0.98 33.12 54.02
N ASN A 278 -0.17 33.70 54.93
CA ASN A 278 0.35 35.06 54.76
C ASN A 278 1.25 35.20 53.52
N LEU A 279 2.14 34.23 53.28
CA LEU A 279 3.00 34.25 52.09
C LEU A 279 2.17 34.15 50.79
N ALA A 280 1.12 33.32 50.77
CA ALA A 280 0.20 33.24 49.64
C ALA A 280 -0.57 34.55 49.41
N LEU A 281 -1.06 35.18 50.48
CA LEU A 281 -1.73 36.48 50.38
C LEU A 281 -0.78 37.58 49.90
N LYS A 282 0.48 37.59 50.37
CA LYS A 282 1.49 38.53 49.90
C LYS A 282 1.77 38.36 48.41
N ASP A 283 1.94 37.13 47.93
CA ASP A 283 2.15 36.86 46.50
C ASP A 283 0.90 37.25 45.67
N TRP A 284 -0.30 36.93 46.16
CA TRP A 284 -1.56 37.29 45.50
C TRP A 284 -1.72 38.81 45.36
N ILE A 285 -1.54 39.58 46.45
CA ILE A 285 -1.62 41.04 46.42
C ILE A 285 -0.55 41.63 45.50
N ALA A 286 0.69 41.13 45.55
CA ALA A 286 1.80 41.64 44.73
C ALA A 286 1.54 41.53 43.22
N ARG A 287 0.68 40.60 42.79
CA ARG A 287 0.36 40.38 41.37
C ARG A 287 -0.92 41.09 40.92
N ARG A 288 -1.76 41.55 41.83
CA ARG A 288 -3.04 42.19 41.53
C ARG A 288 -2.87 43.71 41.52
N ARG A 289 -3.38 44.36 40.46
CA ARG A 289 -3.45 45.82 40.38
C ARG A 289 -4.81 46.38 40.78
N ALA A 290 -5.86 45.59 40.61
CA ALA A 290 -7.21 45.95 40.96
C ALA A 290 -7.91 44.72 41.55
N VAL A 291 -8.59 44.91 42.67
CA VAL A 291 -9.29 43.85 43.40
C VAL A 291 -10.74 44.29 43.62
N PRO A 292 -11.73 43.55 43.12
CA PRO A 292 -13.13 43.85 43.38
C PRO A 292 -13.48 43.51 44.84
N VAL A 293 -14.17 44.44 45.49
CA VAL A 293 -14.71 44.30 46.84
C VAL A 293 -16.23 44.22 46.73
N GLN A 294 -16.78 43.06 47.06
CA GLN A 294 -18.22 42.83 47.12
C GLN A 294 -18.74 43.30 48.47
N LEU A 295 -19.78 44.13 48.46
CA LEU A 295 -20.40 44.65 49.67
C LEU A 295 -21.75 43.96 49.91
N TYR A 296 -22.03 43.64 51.17
CA TYR A 296 -23.30 43.09 51.61
C TYR A 296 -23.85 43.90 52.79
N ALA A 297 -25.17 43.93 52.87
CA ALA A 297 -25.90 44.57 53.97
C ALA A 297 -25.66 43.80 55.28
N THR A 298 -25.62 44.54 56.39
CA THR A 298 -25.58 43.96 57.73
C THR A 298 -27.01 43.79 58.25
N ARG A 299 -27.25 42.77 59.08
CA ARG A 299 -28.55 42.61 59.76
C ARG A 299 -28.77 43.61 60.89
N GLU A 300 -27.69 44.26 61.33
CA GLU A 300 -27.69 45.19 62.46
C GLU A 300 -28.22 46.57 62.06
N ASP A 301 -27.96 47.01 60.83
CA ASP A 301 -28.38 48.32 60.31
C ASP A 301 -29.40 48.17 59.16
N PRO A 302 -30.69 48.49 59.34
CA PRO A 302 -31.70 48.37 58.29
C PRO A 302 -31.49 49.35 57.12
N SER A 303 -30.72 50.43 57.33
CA SER A 303 -30.31 51.36 56.27
C SER A 303 -29.21 50.81 55.36
N SER A 304 -28.53 49.72 55.76
CA SER A 304 -27.41 49.14 55.00
C SER A 304 -27.85 48.53 53.67
N GLU A 305 -29.07 47.99 53.57
CA GLU A 305 -29.60 47.39 52.35
C GLU A 305 -29.83 48.45 51.24
N ALA A 306 -30.43 49.58 51.59
CA ALA A 306 -30.60 50.71 50.68
C ALA A 306 -29.24 51.28 50.26
N VAL A 307 -28.26 51.33 51.16
CA VAL A 307 -26.92 51.83 50.85
C VAL A 307 -26.17 50.89 49.91
N VAL A 308 -26.26 49.56 50.10
CA VAL A 308 -25.62 48.58 49.20
C VAL A 308 -26.24 48.59 47.81
N GLN A 309 -27.55 48.79 47.67
CA GLN A 309 -28.19 48.92 46.35
C GLN A 309 -27.74 50.17 45.58
N ASN A 310 -27.37 51.23 46.31
CA ASN A 310 -26.92 52.50 45.72
C ASN A 310 -25.39 52.56 45.53
N LEU A 311 -24.62 51.81 46.33
CA LEU A 311 -23.19 51.66 46.18
C LEU A 311 -22.91 50.63 45.08
N GLY A 312 -22.40 51.08 43.94
CA GLY A 312 -21.90 50.19 42.90
C GLY A 312 -20.71 49.32 43.36
N PRO A 313 -20.23 48.40 42.52
CA PRO A 313 -19.15 47.47 42.86
C PRO A 313 -17.87 48.20 43.26
N MET A 314 -17.45 48.04 44.49
CA MET A 314 -16.26 48.71 45.02
C MET A 314 -14.99 48.02 44.52
N THR A 315 -13.93 48.79 44.30
CA THR A 315 -12.65 48.32 43.77
C THR A 315 -11.49 48.90 44.58
N LEU A 316 -10.55 48.02 44.91
CA LEU A 316 -9.28 48.34 45.54
C LEU A 316 -8.21 48.35 44.46
N GLU A 317 -7.75 49.53 44.06
CA GLU A 317 -6.63 49.72 43.14
C GLU A 317 -5.32 49.75 43.95
N ILE A 318 -4.36 48.92 43.58
CA ILE A 318 -3.08 48.78 44.27
C ILE A 318 -2.01 49.51 43.45
N ASP A 319 -1.54 50.64 43.98
CA ASP A 319 -0.46 51.43 43.36
C ASP A 319 0.92 50.93 43.81
N GLY A 320 1.04 50.40 45.03
CA GLY A 320 2.28 49.86 45.55
C GLY A 320 2.06 48.89 46.71
N PHE A 321 2.82 47.79 46.71
CA PHE A 321 2.82 46.80 47.77
C PHE A 321 4.25 46.39 48.12
N ASN A 322 4.58 46.38 49.40
CA ASN A 322 5.87 45.91 49.91
C ASN A 322 5.70 44.51 50.53
N PRO A 323 6.22 43.44 49.90
CA PRO A 323 6.03 42.08 50.38
C PRO A 323 6.77 41.78 51.69
N VAL A 324 7.79 42.57 52.06
CA VAL A 324 8.57 42.36 53.28
C VAL A 324 7.72 42.70 54.50
N ASN A 325 7.24 43.94 54.57
CA ASN A 325 6.47 44.47 55.71
C ASN A 325 4.94 44.40 55.53
N GLY A 326 4.46 44.02 54.33
CA GLY A 326 3.04 43.94 54.01
C GLY A 326 2.38 45.30 53.75
N ALA A 327 3.13 46.40 53.69
CA ALA A 327 2.56 47.73 53.49
C ALA A 327 1.93 47.85 52.09
N LEU A 328 0.74 48.45 52.04
CA LEU A 328 -0.06 48.61 50.84
C LEU A 328 -0.46 50.08 50.69
N ALA A 329 -0.33 50.60 49.47
CA ALA A 329 -0.78 51.92 49.07
C ALA A 329 -1.54 51.82 47.75
N GLY A 330 -2.53 52.67 47.57
CA GLY A 330 -3.40 52.59 46.41
C GLY A 330 -4.57 53.55 46.44
N LYS A 331 -5.65 53.18 45.77
CA LYS A 331 -6.92 53.92 45.77
C LYS A 331 -8.09 52.98 46.02
N LEU A 332 -9.13 53.52 46.62
CA LEU A 332 -10.38 52.81 46.85
C LEU A 332 -11.48 53.57 46.09
N GLY A 333 -12.12 52.89 45.14
CA GLY A 333 -13.12 53.50 44.25
C GLY A 333 -14.43 52.73 44.27
N ALA A 334 -15.56 53.44 44.34
CA ALA A 334 -16.89 52.90 44.09
C ALA A 334 -17.54 53.65 42.92
N PRO A 335 -17.97 52.98 41.84
CA PRO A 335 -18.67 53.61 40.73
C PRO A 335 -20.07 54.05 41.21
N GLY A 336 -20.29 55.35 41.30
CA GLY A 336 -21.60 55.93 41.68
C GLY A 336 -21.52 57.04 42.73
N TYR A 337 -20.48 57.04 43.58
CA TYR A 337 -20.15 58.19 44.42
C TYR A 337 -18.92 58.86 43.82
N SER A 338 -19.06 60.11 43.40
CA SER A 338 -17.90 60.99 43.23
C SER A 338 -17.31 61.23 44.62
N ILE A 339 -16.43 60.33 45.08
CA ILE A 339 -15.49 60.71 46.13
C ILE A 339 -14.69 61.84 45.49
N ALA A 340 -14.94 63.08 45.92
CA ALA A 340 -14.46 64.30 45.27
C ALA A 340 -12.92 64.42 45.19
N ARG A 341 -12.20 63.41 45.69
CA ARG A 341 -10.79 63.11 45.45
C ARG A 341 -10.65 61.59 45.37
N PRO A 342 -9.76 61.02 44.54
CA PRO A 342 -9.36 59.62 44.69
C PRO A 342 -8.86 59.46 46.14
N SER A 343 -9.62 58.75 46.98
CA SER A 343 -9.24 58.52 48.37
C SER A 343 -8.06 57.57 48.35
N SER A 344 -6.86 58.15 48.41
CA SER A 344 -5.63 57.40 48.58
C SER A 344 -5.77 56.55 49.83
N ILE A 345 -5.47 55.27 49.69
CA ILE A 345 -5.48 54.34 50.80
C ILE A 345 -4.08 54.05 51.28
N VAL A 346 -3.98 53.84 52.58
CA VAL A 346 -2.80 53.28 53.23
C VAL A 346 -3.27 52.12 54.08
N GLY A 347 -2.62 50.98 53.90
CA GLY A 347 -2.97 49.75 54.57
C GLY A 347 -1.77 48.84 54.82
N ALA A 348 -2.04 47.73 55.46
CA ALA A 348 -1.07 46.66 55.63
C ALA A 348 -1.76 45.30 55.61
N LEU A 349 -1.09 44.32 55.02
CA LEU A 349 -1.38 42.90 55.19
C LEU A 349 -0.52 42.38 56.35
N ALA A 350 -1.19 42.02 57.45
CA ALA A 350 -0.56 41.42 58.62
C ALA A 350 -1.12 40.01 58.83
N GLN A 351 -0.26 39.00 58.70
CA GLN A 351 -0.65 37.58 58.80
C GLN A 351 -1.75 37.22 57.78
N THR A 352 -3.00 37.12 58.22
CA THR A 352 -4.16 36.78 57.38
C THR A 352 -5.18 37.91 57.33
N GLU A 353 -4.82 39.10 57.80
CA GLU A 353 -5.69 40.25 57.89
C GLU A 353 -5.15 41.40 57.03
N LEU A 354 -6.00 41.90 56.15
CA LEU A 354 -5.77 43.08 55.33
C LEU A 354 -6.56 44.24 55.95
N ALA A 355 -5.84 45.23 56.45
CA ALA A 355 -6.42 46.47 56.96
C ALA A 355 -6.07 47.62 56.02
N VAL A 356 -7.08 48.34 55.54
CA VAL A 356 -6.93 49.44 54.59
C VAL A 356 -7.73 50.64 55.08
N ASN A 357 -7.07 51.79 55.20
CA ASN A 357 -7.71 53.02 55.60
C ASN A 357 -7.77 54.00 54.42
N ALA A 358 -8.95 54.53 54.16
CA ALA A 358 -9.25 55.60 53.21
C ALA A 358 -9.83 56.80 53.97
N PHE A 359 -9.86 57.99 53.38
CA PHE A 359 -10.39 59.20 54.04
C PHE A 359 -11.81 58.99 54.59
N GLY A 360 -11.93 58.81 55.92
CA GLY A 360 -13.20 58.57 56.61
C GLY A 360 -13.74 57.13 56.53
N CYS A 361 -13.02 56.18 55.93
CA CYS A 361 -13.42 54.77 55.82
C CYS A 361 -12.29 53.82 56.25
N ALA A 362 -12.62 52.74 56.95
CA ALA A 362 -11.72 51.65 57.30
C ALA A 362 -12.29 50.33 56.79
N LEU A 363 -11.50 49.61 56.00
CA LEU A 363 -11.79 48.27 55.50
C LEU A 363 -10.88 47.28 56.22
N THR A 364 -11.49 46.33 56.92
CA THR A 364 -10.79 45.26 57.63
C THR A 364 -11.29 43.93 57.07
N LEU A 365 -10.38 43.11 56.55
CA LEU A 365 -10.70 41.85 55.89
C LEU A 365 -9.79 40.75 56.42
N ARG A 366 -10.37 39.60 56.74
CA ARG A 366 -9.64 38.44 57.23
C ARG A 366 -9.86 37.25 56.31
N LEU A 367 -8.80 36.49 56.04
CA LEU A 367 -8.89 35.24 55.31
C LEU A 367 -9.86 34.28 56.01
N THR A 368 -10.83 33.79 55.25
CA THR A 368 -11.75 32.74 55.65
C THR A 368 -11.38 31.43 54.95
N GLY A 369 -11.90 30.31 55.46
CA GLY A 369 -11.62 28.98 54.90
C GLY A 369 -12.13 28.73 53.46
N HIS A 370 -12.84 29.70 52.85
CA HIS A 370 -13.44 29.56 51.53
C HIS A 370 -12.69 30.31 50.42
N ARG A 371 -11.37 30.55 50.59
CA ARG A 371 -10.56 31.38 49.65
C ARG A 371 -11.18 32.78 49.46
N THR A 372 -11.79 33.33 50.51
CA THR A 372 -12.26 34.71 50.52
C THR A 372 -11.63 35.45 51.68
N MET A 373 -11.46 36.75 51.53
CA MET A 373 -11.23 37.64 52.66
C MET A 373 -12.53 38.35 52.97
N ASP A 374 -13.08 38.08 54.16
CA ASP A 374 -14.34 38.67 54.62
C ASP A 374 -14.07 39.57 55.81
N GLY A 375 -14.87 40.63 55.94
CA GLY A 375 -14.82 41.49 57.11
C GLY A 375 -15.74 42.68 56.97
N LEU A 376 -15.34 43.84 57.50
CA LEU A 376 -16.20 45.01 57.64
C LEU A 376 -15.60 46.23 56.96
N LEU A 377 -16.47 46.96 56.26
CA LEU A 377 -16.24 48.32 55.81
C LEU A 377 -17.00 49.27 56.75
N ARG A 378 -16.26 50.14 57.42
CA ARG A 378 -16.80 51.18 58.32
C ARG A 378 -16.46 52.54 57.77
N CYS A 379 -17.46 53.36 57.49
CA CYS A 379 -17.25 54.74 57.08
C CYS A 379 -17.94 55.69 58.05
N GLN A 380 -17.40 56.89 58.26
CA GLN A 380 -17.98 57.89 59.16
C GLN A 380 -19.41 58.31 58.74
N THR A 381 -19.72 58.24 57.44
CA THR A 381 -20.98 58.71 56.85
C THR A 381 -21.88 57.59 56.31
N LEU A 382 -21.47 56.32 56.42
CA LEU A 382 -22.23 55.16 55.92
C LEU A 382 -22.44 54.14 57.04
N PRO A 383 -23.54 53.37 57.03
CA PRO A 383 -23.73 52.25 57.94
C PRO A 383 -22.62 51.20 57.77
N THR A 384 -22.46 50.32 58.75
CA THR A 384 -21.43 49.27 58.65
C THR A 384 -21.85 48.25 57.59
N LEU A 385 -20.96 47.95 56.65
CA LEU A 385 -21.19 46.98 55.57
C LEU A 385 -20.26 45.78 55.72
N ILE A 386 -20.73 44.61 55.28
CA ILE A 386 -19.88 43.42 55.15
C ILE A 386 -19.14 43.53 53.83
N ALA A 387 -17.83 43.34 53.85
CA ALA A 387 -17.00 43.35 52.65
C ALA A 387 -16.41 41.96 52.41
N ARG A 388 -16.35 41.55 51.14
CA ARG A 388 -15.78 40.28 50.69
C ARG A 388 -14.91 40.47 49.47
N ILE A 389 -13.76 39.82 49.48
CA ILE A 389 -12.85 39.68 48.35
C ILE A 389 -12.69 38.19 48.04
N THR A 390 -12.86 37.81 46.79
CA THR A 390 -12.56 36.44 46.32
C THR A 390 -11.10 36.33 45.89
N LEU A 391 -10.40 35.31 46.36
CA LEU A 391 -9.01 35.03 45.99
C LEU A 391 -9.00 34.05 44.81
N ASP A 392 -8.64 34.55 43.63
CA ASP A 392 -8.56 33.81 42.36
C ASP A 392 -7.11 33.66 41.85
#